data_AF-W9SLL2-F1
#
_entry.id   AF-W9SLL2-F1
#
_cell.length_a   1.000
_cell.length_b   1.000
_cell.length_c   1.000
_cell.angle_alpha   90.00
_cell.angle_beta   90.00
_cell.angle_gamma   90.00
#
_symmetry.space_group_name_H-M   'P 1'
#
loop_
_entity.id
_entity.type
_entity.pdbx_description
1 polymer ?
#
loop_
_entity_poly.entity_id
_entity_poly.type
_entity_poly.pdbx_seq_one_letter_code
_entity_poly.pdbx_strand_id
1 'polypeptide(L)'
;MATLLAILFLTVSAAAAASFVPQDNFLLDCGATATATSPDGRVFKTEQQTSQFLQAQDDYKISADAAATDVPSPVYLTARIFVQEATYSLHLTRPGFHFVRLHFFPINNTVFDLQKATFTVTTEKYVLLHSFNVNNTNKAILKEFLINAVDPHFSIKFSPQKNSAAFINAIEVVSAPDELVTDSAANLLPVGNYAGLFAFAYQTVYRLNMGGPLITSANDTLGRTWTNDEPYLKAKNLAQTVSVSPSVIKYPSGGTNSLLIAPHMVYATLVEMAEANVNQPKFNVTWNFEVDMAFGYLLRLHFCDIVSKALNNLNFNVYINGQMAISDLDLSHTMGALAVPYYKDIVVNSSLVSNGLITVQIGPSNLGSGDLNAILNGLEVLKMSNTVDSLDGEFGVDGRRESSGSKRGTVAAVGFAMMFGAFVGLGAMVIKWHKRPQDWQKRNSFSSWLLPVHASDTSFMSSKASGSHKSNFYSSTLGLGRYLYNSIFSKLRKYIDYLTNILPHQLFTNFANGSFCC
;
A
#
# COMPACT_ATOMS: atom_id res chain seq x y z
N MET A 1 -27.22 -72.11 9.01
CA MET A 1 -26.13 -71.28 9.57
C MET A 1 -25.99 -70.07 8.66
N ALA A 2 -26.39 -68.89 9.11
CA ALA A 2 -26.23 -67.64 8.36
C ALA A 2 -25.20 -66.79 9.11
N THR A 3 -24.05 -66.57 8.49
CA THR A 3 -22.95 -65.76 9.01
C THR A 3 -23.20 -64.28 8.70
N LEU A 4 -23.27 -63.47 9.75
CA LEU A 4 -23.42 -62.02 9.71
C LEU A 4 -22.02 -61.38 9.52
N LEU A 5 -21.83 -60.59 8.46
CA LEU A 5 -20.60 -59.85 8.18
C LEU A 5 -20.74 -58.44 8.78
N ALA A 6 -19.97 -58.12 9.82
CA ALA A 6 -19.93 -56.80 10.43
C ALA A 6 -18.97 -55.89 9.65
N ILE A 7 -19.50 -54.81 9.05
CA ILE A 7 -18.71 -53.77 8.39
C ILE A 7 -18.28 -52.76 9.45
N LEU A 8 -16.98 -52.73 9.76
CA LEU A 8 -16.37 -51.76 10.66
C LEU A 8 -16.14 -50.45 9.88
N PHE A 9 -16.96 -49.43 10.13
CA PHE A 9 -16.69 -48.08 9.63
C PHE A 9 -15.50 -47.49 10.39
N LEU A 10 -14.33 -47.43 9.74
CA LEU A 10 -13.22 -46.59 10.18
C LEU A 10 -13.60 -45.12 9.94
N THR A 11 -14.03 -44.44 10.99
CA THR A 11 -14.11 -42.98 11.01
C THR A 11 -12.68 -42.44 11.03
N VAL A 12 -12.20 -41.94 9.89
CA VAL A 12 -10.99 -41.12 9.81
C VAL A 12 -11.32 -39.80 10.51
N SER A 13 -10.90 -39.67 11.78
CA SER A 13 -10.85 -38.37 12.44
C SER A 13 -9.70 -37.60 11.79
N ALA A 14 -10.05 -36.62 10.95
CA ALA A 14 -9.10 -35.60 10.56
C ALA A 14 -8.67 -34.89 11.85
N ALA A 15 -7.41 -35.06 12.25
CA ALA A 15 -6.85 -34.28 13.35
C ALA A 15 -6.99 -32.81 12.96
N ALA A 16 -7.91 -32.10 13.63
CA ALA A 16 -8.00 -30.65 13.49
C ALA A 16 -6.62 -30.08 13.78
N ALA A 17 -6.04 -29.35 12.83
CA ALA A 17 -4.84 -28.58 13.09
C ALA A 17 -5.12 -27.75 14.35
N ALA A 18 -4.26 -27.84 15.36
CA ALA A 18 -4.45 -27.15 16.62
C ALA A 18 -4.62 -25.65 16.32
N SER A 19 -5.86 -25.15 16.42
CA SER A 19 -6.19 -23.75 16.21
C SER A 19 -5.59 -22.94 17.35
N PHE A 20 -4.98 -21.81 17.03
CA PHE A 20 -4.50 -20.89 18.06
C PHE A 20 -5.68 -20.46 18.94
N VAL A 21 -5.51 -20.53 20.26
CA VAL A 21 -6.51 -20.05 21.21
C VAL A 21 -6.10 -18.64 21.65
N PRO A 22 -6.77 -17.59 21.15
CA PRO A 22 -6.45 -16.23 21.54
C PRO A 22 -6.81 -15.99 23.02
N GLN A 23 -5.96 -15.23 23.72
CA GLN A 23 -6.22 -14.83 25.10
C GLN A 23 -7.27 -13.72 25.16
N ASP A 24 -7.12 -12.71 24.30
CA ASP A 24 -8.13 -11.69 24.08
C ASP A 24 -8.96 -12.07 22.86
N ASN A 25 -10.28 -12.20 23.03
CA ASN A 25 -11.19 -12.62 21.96
C ASN A 25 -12.53 -11.88 22.06
N PHE A 26 -12.55 -10.66 21.53
CA PHE A 26 -13.74 -9.83 21.46
C PHE A 26 -14.35 -9.95 20.06
N LEU A 27 -15.48 -10.65 19.95
CA LEU A 27 -16.27 -10.78 18.73
C LEU A 27 -17.63 -10.11 18.96
N LEU A 28 -17.85 -8.96 18.33
CA LEU A 28 -19.01 -8.11 18.55
C LEU A 28 -19.85 -8.07 17.27
N ASP A 29 -21.12 -8.45 17.38
CA ASP A 29 -22.14 -8.28 16.34
C ASP A 29 -22.94 -7.00 16.62
N CYS A 30 -22.64 -5.96 15.84
CA CYS A 30 -23.10 -4.61 16.11
C CYS A 30 -24.54 -4.43 15.66
N GLY A 31 -25.41 -4.05 16.60
CA GLY A 31 -26.85 -3.89 16.34
C GLY A 31 -27.65 -5.18 16.35
N ALA A 32 -27.03 -6.34 16.59
CA ALA A 32 -27.74 -7.61 16.69
C ALA A 32 -28.50 -7.81 17.99
N THR A 33 -29.69 -8.38 17.88
CA THR A 33 -30.55 -8.82 18.99
C THR A 33 -30.46 -10.32 19.25
N ALA A 34 -29.99 -11.09 18.26
CA ALA A 34 -29.80 -12.53 18.33
C ALA A 34 -28.35 -12.88 18.03
N THR A 35 -27.86 -13.93 18.66
CA THR A 35 -26.48 -14.38 18.50
C THR A 35 -26.23 -14.89 17.07
N ALA A 36 -25.21 -14.32 16.40
CA ALA A 36 -24.73 -14.81 15.12
C ALA A 36 -23.56 -15.80 15.31
N THR A 37 -23.55 -16.84 14.48
CA THR A 37 -22.42 -17.75 14.36
C THR A 37 -21.84 -17.60 12.95
N SER A 38 -20.56 -17.25 12.88
CA SER A 38 -19.82 -17.16 11.63
C SER A 38 -19.64 -18.56 11.00
N PRO A 39 -19.46 -18.68 9.68
CA PRO A 39 -19.27 -19.98 9.00
C PRO A 39 -18.13 -20.85 9.55
N ASP A 40 -17.17 -20.24 10.26
CA ASP A 40 -16.06 -20.89 10.95
C ASP A 40 -16.41 -21.37 12.38
N GLY A 41 -17.67 -21.26 12.79
CA GLY A 41 -18.15 -21.67 14.12
C GLY A 41 -17.91 -20.66 15.23
N ARG A 42 -17.29 -19.50 14.94
CA ARG A 42 -17.09 -18.45 15.95
C ARG A 42 -18.40 -17.74 16.25
N VAL A 43 -18.67 -17.55 17.54
CA VAL A 43 -19.91 -16.95 18.04
C VAL A 43 -19.68 -15.48 18.37
N PHE A 44 -20.48 -14.60 17.78
CA PHE A 44 -20.40 -13.16 18.02
C PHE A 44 -21.40 -12.74 19.08
N LYS A 45 -20.95 -11.87 20.00
CA LYS A 45 -21.77 -11.34 21.09
C LYS A 45 -22.71 -10.27 20.55
N THR A 46 -23.95 -10.32 21.02
CA THR A 46 -25.00 -9.35 20.64
C THR A 46 -24.73 -7.97 21.23
N GLU A 47 -25.40 -6.95 20.68
CA GLU A 47 -25.32 -5.57 21.15
C GLU A 47 -25.59 -5.44 22.66
N GLN A 48 -26.57 -6.18 23.18
CA GLN A 48 -26.93 -6.16 24.60
C GLN A 48 -25.82 -6.74 25.48
N GLN A 49 -25.09 -7.75 25.01
CA GLN A 49 -23.99 -8.37 25.75
C GLN A 49 -22.72 -7.51 25.71
N THR A 50 -22.58 -6.66 24.69
CA THR A 50 -21.42 -5.80 24.46
C THR A 50 -21.68 -4.34 24.85
N SER A 51 -22.85 -4.01 25.40
CA SER A 51 -23.24 -2.63 25.70
C SER A 51 -22.29 -1.92 26.68
N GLN A 52 -21.61 -2.67 27.54
CA GLN A 52 -20.59 -2.14 28.45
C GLN A 52 -19.35 -1.59 27.74
N PHE A 53 -19.08 -2.03 26.51
CA PHE A 53 -17.94 -1.60 25.72
C PHE A 53 -18.26 -0.34 24.90
N LEU A 54 -19.54 -0.09 24.60
CA LEU A 54 -19.95 0.97 23.68
C LEU A 54 -20.39 2.23 24.43
N GLN A 55 -19.71 3.34 24.15
CA GLN A 55 -20.15 4.69 24.49
C GLN A 55 -20.66 5.39 23.23
N ALA A 56 -21.98 5.56 23.12
CA ALA A 56 -22.63 6.27 22.02
C ALA A 56 -23.83 7.07 22.55
N GLN A 57 -24.10 8.23 21.94
CA GLN A 57 -25.31 9.01 22.26
C GLN A 57 -26.54 8.52 21.49
N ASP A 58 -26.33 7.97 20.30
CA ASP A 58 -27.39 7.48 19.42
C ASP A 58 -27.60 5.97 19.57
N ASP A 59 -28.82 5.48 19.33
CA ASP A 59 -29.20 4.06 19.46
C ASP A 59 -29.81 3.43 18.20
N TYR A 60 -29.26 3.78 17.02
CA TYR A 60 -29.74 3.25 15.74
C TYR A 60 -29.16 1.87 15.43
N LYS A 61 -30.02 0.84 15.51
CA LYS A 61 -29.71 -0.55 15.16
C LYS A 61 -30.56 -0.94 13.96
N ILE A 62 -29.94 -1.54 12.96
CA ILE A 62 -30.62 -1.97 11.75
C ILE A 62 -30.37 -3.45 11.49
N SER A 63 -31.31 -4.08 10.81
CA SER A 63 -31.20 -5.47 10.38
C SER A 63 -31.74 -5.63 8.96
N ALA A 64 -31.13 -6.55 8.21
CA ALA A 64 -31.53 -6.96 6.87
C ALA A 64 -32.26 -8.30 6.94
N ASP A 65 -33.15 -8.54 5.99
CA ASP A 65 -33.78 -9.86 5.83
C ASP A 65 -32.76 -10.87 5.28
N ALA A 66 -32.49 -11.91 6.07
CA ALA A 66 -31.59 -12.99 5.72
C ALA A 66 -32.01 -13.74 4.44
N ALA A 67 -33.31 -13.81 4.14
CA ALA A 67 -33.81 -14.50 2.95
C ALA A 67 -33.61 -13.68 1.66
N ALA A 68 -33.49 -12.36 1.77
CA ALA A 68 -33.38 -11.44 0.64
C ALA A 68 -31.96 -10.88 0.42
N THR A 69 -31.04 -11.14 1.35
CA THR A 69 -29.72 -10.52 1.38
C THR A 69 -28.62 -11.57 1.20
N ASP A 70 -27.93 -11.53 0.06
CA ASP A 70 -26.80 -12.42 -0.22
C ASP A 70 -25.51 -11.87 0.41
N VAL A 71 -25.14 -12.43 1.57
CA VAL A 71 -23.93 -12.06 2.33
C VAL A 71 -23.13 -13.28 2.74
N PRO A 72 -21.79 -13.17 2.84
CA PRO A 72 -20.92 -14.31 3.13
C PRO A 72 -21.01 -14.81 4.58
N SER A 73 -21.58 -14.03 5.49
CA SER A 73 -21.71 -14.38 6.91
C SER A 73 -22.90 -13.65 7.54
N PRO A 74 -23.60 -14.25 8.51
CA PRO A 74 -24.71 -13.61 9.22
C PRO A 74 -24.32 -12.29 9.92
N VAL A 75 -23.05 -12.09 10.26
CA VAL A 75 -22.55 -10.86 10.91
C VAL A 75 -22.71 -9.60 10.05
N TYR A 76 -23.04 -9.74 8.77
CA TYR A 76 -23.32 -8.62 7.86
C TYR A 76 -24.81 -8.29 7.76
N LEU A 77 -25.70 -9.05 8.40
CA LEU A 77 -27.15 -8.82 8.38
C LEU A 77 -27.60 -7.74 9.37
N THR A 78 -26.73 -7.33 10.27
CA THR A 78 -26.98 -6.35 11.32
C THR A 78 -25.95 -5.23 11.22
N ALA A 79 -26.34 -4.03 11.65
CA ALA A 79 -25.40 -2.93 11.80
C ALA A 79 -25.84 -1.94 12.88
N ARG A 80 -24.84 -1.28 13.46
CA ARG A 80 -24.98 -0.10 14.31
C ARG A 80 -24.66 1.15 13.49
N ILE A 81 -25.50 2.18 13.57
CA ILE A 81 -25.30 3.48 12.92
C ILE A 81 -25.02 4.54 13.99
N PHE A 82 -24.05 5.41 13.72
CA PHE A 82 -23.67 6.54 14.55
C PHE A 82 -23.79 7.83 13.74
N VAL A 83 -24.65 8.75 14.16
CA VAL A 83 -24.73 10.11 13.55
C VAL A 83 -23.89 11.12 14.35
N GLN A 84 -23.51 10.74 15.56
CA GLN A 84 -22.53 11.40 16.41
C GLN A 84 -21.31 10.49 16.63
N GLU A 85 -20.29 11.00 17.32
CA GLU A 85 -19.14 10.18 17.67
C GLU A 85 -19.53 9.04 18.62
N ALA A 86 -18.95 7.86 18.39
CA ALA A 86 -19.12 6.69 19.22
C ALA A 86 -17.79 5.98 19.44
N THR A 87 -17.59 5.42 20.63
CA THR A 87 -16.33 4.77 21.01
C THR A 87 -16.61 3.41 21.62
N TYR A 88 -15.98 2.37 21.08
CA TYR A 88 -15.85 1.09 21.75
C TYR A 88 -14.59 1.11 22.62
N SER A 89 -14.69 0.71 23.88
CA SER A 89 -13.57 0.62 24.82
C SER A 89 -13.46 -0.81 25.36
N LEU A 90 -12.30 -1.43 25.15
CA LEU A 90 -12.00 -2.80 25.49
C LEU A 90 -10.84 -2.85 26.48
N HIS A 91 -10.89 -3.82 27.38
CA HIS A 91 -9.81 -4.10 28.31
C HIS A 91 -9.05 -5.34 27.83
N LEU A 92 -7.85 -5.14 27.28
CA LEU A 92 -6.97 -6.20 26.81
C LEU A 92 -6.24 -6.83 28.01
N THR A 93 -6.16 -8.16 28.02
CA THR A 93 -5.48 -8.92 29.06
C THR A 93 -4.02 -9.19 28.72
N ARG A 94 -3.69 -9.25 27.42
CA ARG A 94 -2.35 -9.54 26.92
C ARG A 94 -1.78 -8.32 26.17
N PRO A 95 -0.56 -7.86 26.48
CA PRO A 95 0.13 -6.90 25.62
C PRO A 95 0.68 -7.59 24.37
N GLY A 96 0.62 -6.92 23.22
CA GLY A 96 1.23 -7.39 21.97
C GLY A 96 0.34 -7.15 20.75
N PHE A 97 0.63 -7.86 19.66
CA PHE A 97 -0.15 -7.73 18.43
C PHE A 97 -1.57 -8.28 18.58
N HIS A 98 -2.54 -7.52 18.08
CA HIS A 98 -3.95 -7.89 18.01
C HIS A 98 -4.46 -7.70 16.59
N PHE A 99 -5.20 -8.68 16.09
CA PHE A 99 -6.03 -8.49 14.91
C PHE A 99 -7.20 -7.59 15.28
N VAL A 100 -7.36 -6.50 14.53
CA VAL A 100 -8.54 -5.63 14.58
C VAL A 100 -9.22 -5.73 13.22
N ARG A 101 -10.39 -6.37 13.19
CA ARG A 101 -11.17 -6.60 11.96
C ARG A 101 -12.48 -5.83 12.05
N LEU A 102 -12.70 -4.98 11.06
CA LEU A 102 -13.90 -4.17 10.94
C LEU A 102 -14.71 -4.64 9.73
N HIS A 103 -15.95 -5.04 9.98
CA HIS A 103 -16.86 -5.59 8.98
C HIS A 103 -17.88 -4.52 8.57
N PHE A 104 -17.93 -4.23 7.27
CA PHE A 104 -18.84 -3.24 6.69
C PHE A 104 -19.69 -3.85 5.57
N PHE A 105 -20.99 -3.68 5.65
CA PHE A 105 -21.95 -3.96 4.60
C PHE A 105 -23.07 -2.91 4.66
N PRO A 106 -23.26 -2.08 3.62
CA PRO A 106 -24.20 -0.97 3.65
C PRO A 106 -25.65 -1.46 3.50
N ILE A 107 -26.25 -1.89 4.60
CA ILE A 107 -27.64 -2.35 4.67
C ILE A 107 -28.59 -1.19 4.34
N ASN A 108 -29.57 -1.46 3.47
CA ASN A 108 -30.65 -0.52 3.18
C ASN A 108 -31.50 -0.25 4.43
N ASN A 109 -31.70 1.03 4.77
CA ASN A 109 -32.41 1.44 5.97
C ASN A 109 -33.03 2.84 5.79
N THR A 110 -33.79 3.30 6.79
CA THR A 110 -34.50 4.60 6.78
C THR A 110 -33.77 5.70 7.54
N VAL A 111 -32.65 5.42 8.20
CA VAL A 111 -31.90 6.36 9.05
C VAL A 111 -30.90 7.15 8.21
N PHE A 112 -30.01 6.47 7.50
CA PHE A 112 -28.99 7.08 6.66
C PHE A 112 -28.61 6.13 5.51
N ASP A 113 -28.37 6.68 4.33
CA ASP A 113 -27.87 5.92 3.18
C ASP A 113 -26.41 5.51 3.41
N LEU A 114 -26.19 4.29 3.88
CA LEU A 114 -24.86 3.79 4.27
C LEU A 114 -23.88 3.72 3.10
N GLN A 115 -24.36 3.74 1.85
CA GLN A 115 -23.50 3.82 0.67
C GLN A 115 -22.79 5.18 0.56
N LYS A 116 -23.44 6.23 1.09
CA LYS A 116 -22.94 7.62 1.13
C LYS A 116 -22.31 8.00 2.47
N ALA A 117 -22.22 7.06 3.41
CA ALA A 117 -21.63 7.29 4.72
C ALA A 117 -20.13 7.56 4.58
N THR A 118 -19.67 8.64 5.21
CA THR A 118 -18.26 9.04 5.21
C THR A 118 -17.84 9.34 6.63
N PHE A 119 -16.85 8.59 7.12
CA PHE A 119 -16.42 8.66 8.51
C PHE A 119 -14.96 8.27 8.69
N THR A 120 -14.40 8.62 9.83
CA THR A 120 -13.04 8.26 10.24
C THR A 120 -13.12 7.27 11.39
N VAL A 121 -12.21 6.29 11.39
CA VAL A 121 -12.03 5.32 12.49
C VAL A 121 -10.63 5.45 13.05
N THR A 122 -10.53 5.74 14.35
CA THR A 122 -9.26 5.90 15.05
C THR A 122 -9.19 5.00 16.28
N THR A 123 -7.96 4.69 16.67
CA THR A 123 -7.63 4.19 18.01
C THR A 123 -7.01 5.33 18.81
N GLU A 124 -6.46 5.05 19.99
CA GLU A 124 -5.69 6.01 20.78
C GLU A 124 -4.51 6.59 19.99
N LYS A 125 -3.80 5.72 19.25
CA LYS A 125 -2.54 6.06 18.58
C LYS A 125 -2.69 6.11 17.06
N TYR A 126 -3.45 5.18 16.48
CA TYR A 126 -3.48 4.96 15.04
C TYR A 126 -4.76 5.46 14.39
N VAL A 127 -4.63 6.11 13.23
CA VAL A 127 -5.75 6.33 12.30
C VAL A 127 -5.90 5.10 11.42
N LEU A 128 -6.98 4.34 11.59
CA LEU A 128 -7.21 3.09 10.84
C LEU A 128 -7.84 3.36 9.47
N LEU A 129 -8.81 4.28 9.44
CA LEU A 129 -9.58 4.67 8.28
C LEU A 129 -9.81 6.18 8.33
N HIS A 130 -9.60 6.89 7.23
CA HIS A 130 -9.79 8.34 7.16
C HIS A 130 -10.72 8.72 6.03
N SER A 131 -11.81 9.42 6.36
CA SER A 131 -12.84 9.79 5.36
C SER A 131 -13.30 8.58 4.53
N PHE A 132 -13.41 7.43 5.19
CA PHE A 132 -13.75 6.16 4.58
C PHE A 132 -15.18 6.17 4.08
N ASN A 133 -15.37 5.67 2.86
CA ASN A 133 -16.65 5.46 2.22
C ASN A 133 -16.61 4.11 1.50
N VAL A 134 -17.75 3.41 1.45
CA VAL A 134 -17.87 2.10 0.80
C VAL A 134 -17.97 2.19 -0.73
N ASN A 135 -17.81 3.40 -1.31
CA ASN A 135 -17.81 3.71 -2.73
C ASN A 135 -19.04 3.16 -3.47
N ASN A 136 -20.22 3.28 -2.86
CA ASN A 136 -21.49 2.76 -3.39
C ASN A 136 -21.46 1.27 -3.78
N THR A 137 -20.66 0.45 -3.08
CA THR A 137 -20.67 -1.00 -3.29
C THR A 137 -21.83 -1.67 -2.54
N ASN A 138 -22.34 -2.77 -3.10
CA ASN A 138 -23.29 -3.67 -2.44
C ASN A 138 -22.60 -4.96 -1.95
N LYS A 139 -21.29 -4.91 -1.68
CA LYS A 139 -20.50 -6.07 -1.24
C LYS A 139 -20.02 -5.87 0.19
N ALA A 140 -19.91 -6.98 0.91
CA ALA A 140 -19.28 -6.99 2.22
C ALA A 140 -17.78 -6.62 2.10
N ILE A 141 -17.33 -5.72 2.96
CA ILE A 141 -15.93 -5.28 3.06
C ILE A 141 -15.41 -5.69 4.43
N LEU A 142 -14.24 -6.33 4.45
CA LEU A 142 -13.47 -6.59 5.64
C LEU A 142 -12.23 -5.70 5.62
N LYS A 143 -12.02 -4.91 6.67
CA LYS A 143 -10.76 -4.21 6.92
C LYS A 143 -10.04 -4.92 8.06
N GLU A 144 -8.89 -5.52 7.76
CA GLU A 144 -8.07 -6.22 8.74
C GLU A 144 -6.80 -5.42 9.04
N PHE A 145 -6.57 -5.19 10.33
CA PHE A 145 -5.41 -4.52 10.86
C PHE A 145 -4.71 -5.41 11.88
N LEU A 146 -3.40 -5.23 12.02
CA LEU A 146 -2.59 -5.83 13.07
C LEU A 146 -1.94 -4.70 13.86
N ILE A 147 -2.36 -4.53 15.12
CA ILE A 147 -1.97 -3.41 15.96
C ILE A 147 -1.20 -3.94 17.17
N ASN A 148 -0.01 -3.39 17.42
CA ASN A 148 0.74 -3.67 18.63
C ASN A 148 0.14 -2.86 19.80
N ALA A 149 -0.78 -3.48 20.55
CA ALA A 149 -1.43 -2.89 21.70
C ALA A 149 -0.71 -3.31 22.98
N VAL A 150 0.12 -2.41 23.51
CA VAL A 150 0.87 -2.63 24.76
C VAL A 150 0.05 -2.19 25.97
N ASP A 151 -0.79 -1.17 25.78
CA ASP A 151 -1.68 -0.67 26.81
C ASP A 151 -2.91 -1.58 26.98
N PRO A 152 -3.36 -1.85 28.22
CA PRO A 152 -4.52 -2.68 28.48
C PRO A 152 -5.84 -2.00 28.11
N HIS A 153 -5.84 -0.68 27.90
CA HIS A 153 -7.00 0.04 27.40
C HIS A 153 -6.86 0.20 25.89
N PHE A 154 -7.82 -0.35 25.14
CA PHE A 154 -7.85 -0.26 23.69
C PHE A 154 -9.21 0.25 23.24
N SER A 155 -9.21 1.32 22.45
CA SER A 155 -10.45 1.95 21.98
C SER A 155 -10.51 2.05 20.47
N ILE A 156 -11.74 1.99 19.96
CA ILE A 156 -12.06 2.18 18.55
C ILE A 156 -13.13 3.26 18.49
N LYS A 157 -12.74 4.44 18.03
CA LYS A 157 -13.60 5.60 17.88
C LYS A 157 -14.06 5.76 16.44
N PHE A 158 -15.37 5.92 16.26
CA PHE A 158 -16.03 6.23 15.00
C PHE A 158 -16.44 7.69 15.01
N SER A 159 -15.94 8.48 14.08
CA SER A 159 -16.23 9.90 13.93
C SER A 159 -16.84 10.17 12.55
N PRO A 160 -18.18 10.37 12.46
CA PRO A 160 -18.83 10.73 11.20
C PRO A 160 -18.40 12.11 10.71
N GLN A 161 -18.31 12.30 9.40
CA GLN A 161 -18.15 13.65 8.84
C GLN A 161 -19.42 14.48 9.01
N LYS A 162 -19.31 15.80 8.85
CA LYS A 162 -20.45 16.72 8.95
C LYS A 162 -21.56 16.30 7.96
N ASN A 163 -22.79 16.20 8.47
CA ASN A 163 -23.97 15.75 7.71
C ASN A 163 -23.82 14.33 7.12
N SER A 164 -23.01 13.48 7.74
CA SER A 164 -22.84 12.08 7.39
C SER A 164 -23.10 11.17 8.59
N ALA A 165 -22.92 9.87 8.41
CA ALA A 165 -23.01 8.87 9.46
C ALA A 165 -21.81 7.92 9.40
N ALA A 166 -21.50 7.27 10.52
CA ALA A 166 -20.62 6.13 10.61
C ALA A 166 -21.47 4.87 10.82
N PHE A 167 -20.97 3.72 10.38
CA PHE A 167 -21.64 2.45 10.65
C PHE A 167 -20.64 1.31 10.74
N ILE A 168 -21.05 0.25 11.42
CA ILE A 168 -20.26 -0.97 11.58
C ILE A 168 -21.20 -2.16 11.74
N ASN A 169 -20.90 -3.28 11.09
CA ASN A 169 -21.67 -4.51 11.19
C ASN A 169 -21.12 -5.43 12.28
N ALA A 170 -19.79 -5.61 12.30
CA ALA A 170 -19.13 -6.39 13.32
C ALA A 170 -17.70 -5.91 13.57
N ILE A 171 -17.21 -6.19 14.78
CA ILE A 171 -15.85 -5.88 15.21
C ILE A 171 -15.24 -7.17 15.78
N GLU A 172 -14.05 -7.54 15.30
CA GLU A 172 -13.20 -8.53 15.96
C GLU A 172 -11.96 -7.83 16.52
N VAL A 173 -11.67 -8.03 17.81
CA VAL A 173 -10.39 -7.70 18.45
C VAL A 173 -9.85 -8.96 19.10
N VAL A 174 -8.83 -9.54 18.47
CA VAL A 174 -8.33 -10.88 18.80
C VAL A 174 -6.81 -10.85 18.97
N SER A 175 -6.29 -11.34 20.10
CA SER A 175 -4.83 -11.42 20.30
C SER A 175 -4.19 -12.26 19.21
N ALA A 176 -3.06 -11.81 18.67
CA ALA A 176 -2.28 -12.54 17.67
C ALA A 176 -1.07 -13.25 18.32
N PRO A 177 -0.54 -14.32 17.69
CA PRO A 177 0.69 -14.97 18.17
C PRO A 177 1.90 -14.06 18.04
N ASP A 178 2.82 -14.11 19.01
CA ASP A 178 4.04 -13.29 19.02
C ASP A 178 4.95 -13.58 17.81
N GLU A 179 4.91 -14.81 17.28
CA GLU A 179 5.71 -15.23 16.12
C GLU A 179 5.20 -14.68 14.79
N LEU A 180 4.00 -14.06 14.76
CA LEU A 180 3.38 -13.60 13.52
C LEU A 180 4.16 -12.44 12.89
N VAL A 181 4.81 -11.59 13.67
CA VAL A 181 5.65 -10.48 13.20
C VAL A 181 6.96 -10.50 14.00
N THR A 182 8.09 -10.36 13.32
CA THR A 182 9.40 -10.20 13.95
C THR A 182 9.79 -8.72 13.97
N ASP A 183 10.59 -8.29 14.95
CA ASP A 183 10.99 -6.87 15.06
C ASP A 183 11.99 -6.44 13.96
N SER A 184 12.46 -7.38 13.15
CA SER A 184 13.30 -7.09 12.00
C SER A 184 12.96 -7.95 10.78
N ALA A 185 13.23 -7.41 9.60
CA ALA A 185 13.07 -8.08 8.31
C ALA A 185 14.15 -7.62 7.31
N ALA A 186 14.19 -8.21 6.11
CA ALA A 186 15.08 -7.72 5.07
C ALA A 186 14.58 -6.36 4.54
N ASN A 187 15.48 -5.42 4.29
CA ASN A 187 15.18 -4.17 3.60
C ASN A 187 15.48 -4.32 2.11
N LEU A 188 14.54 -3.93 1.24
CA LEU A 188 14.74 -4.05 -0.22
C LEU A 188 15.84 -3.12 -0.72
N LEU A 189 15.79 -1.83 -0.36
CA LEU A 189 16.81 -0.84 -0.72
C LEU A 189 17.01 0.22 0.38
N PRO A 190 18.26 0.53 0.76
CA PRO A 190 19.47 -0.24 0.48
C PRO A 190 19.35 -1.66 1.08
N VAL A 191 19.90 -2.67 0.39
CA VAL A 191 19.84 -4.07 0.85
C VAL A 191 20.47 -4.17 2.23
N GLY A 192 19.74 -4.73 3.18
CA GLY A 192 20.20 -4.84 4.57
C GLY A 192 19.11 -5.32 5.51
N ASN A 193 19.29 -5.07 6.80
CA ASN A 193 18.30 -5.37 7.82
C ASN A 193 17.46 -4.12 8.15
N TYR A 194 16.14 -4.26 8.17
CA TYR A 194 15.21 -3.25 8.67
C TYR A 194 14.80 -3.67 10.09
N ALA A 195 14.99 -2.81 11.08
CA ALA A 195 14.66 -3.10 12.49
C ALA A 195 13.58 -2.15 13.02
N GLY A 196 12.95 -2.49 14.14
CA GLY A 196 11.91 -1.69 14.79
C GLY A 196 10.53 -1.89 14.16
N LEU A 197 10.25 -3.08 13.62
CA LEU A 197 8.95 -3.39 13.02
C LEU A 197 7.81 -3.37 14.03
N PHE A 198 8.08 -3.61 15.32
CA PHE A 198 7.07 -3.53 16.38
C PHE A 198 6.51 -2.13 16.63
N ALA A 199 7.17 -1.09 16.11
CA ALA A 199 6.68 0.28 16.21
C ALA A 199 5.50 0.58 15.27
N PHE A 200 5.32 -0.24 14.23
CA PHE A 200 4.31 -0.04 13.20
C PHE A 200 3.01 -0.80 13.50
N ALA A 201 1.89 -0.23 13.07
CA ALA A 201 0.68 -0.98 12.82
C ALA A 201 0.64 -1.42 11.35
N TYR A 202 -0.10 -2.49 11.07
CA TYR A 202 -0.22 -3.05 9.73
C TYR A 202 -1.66 -3.11 9.28
N GLN A 203 -1.90 -2.87 7.99
CA GLN A 203 -3.16 -3.19 7.32
C GLN A 203 -2.89 -4.28 6.28
N THR A 204 -3.60 -5.40 6.37
CA THR A 204 -3.54 -6.45 5.34
C THR A 204 -4.24 -5.93 4.09
N VAL A 205 -3.48 -5.72 3.00
CA VAL A 205 -4.04 -5.26 1.71
C VAL A 205 -4.30 -6.45 0.79
N TYR A 206 -3.34 -7.37 0.73
CA TYR A 206 -3.46 -8.61 -0.04
C TYR A 206 -2.96 -9.78 0.81
N ARG A 207 -3.66 -10.92 0.71
CA ARG A 207 -3.26 -12.21 1.28
C ARG A 207 -3.66 -13.30 0.29
N LEU A 208 -2.66 -13.90 -0.35
CA LEU A 208 -2.84 -14.69 -1.56
C LEU A 208 -2.37 -16.12 -1.38
N ASN A 209 -3.22 -17.04 -1.80
CA ASN A 209 -2.91 -18.45 -1.99
C ASN A 209 -2.55 -18.69 -3.46
N MET A 210 -1.26 -18.85 -3.76
CA MET A 210 -0.76 -18.83 -5.12
C MET A 210 -1.08 -20.15 -5.82
N GLY A 211 -1.77 -20.07 -6.96
CA GLY A 211 -2.24 -21.23 -7.71
C GLY A 211 -3.35 -22.03 -7.00
N GLY A 212 -3.68 -21.68 -5.76
CA GLY A 212 -4.62 -22.43 -4.94
C GLY A 212 -6.01 -21.79 -4.86
N PRO A 213 -7.00 -22.54 -4.35
CA PRO A 213 -8.35 -22.02 -4.17
C PRO A 213 -8.43 -21.00 -3.02
N LEU A 214 -9.59 -20.33 -2.91
CA LEU A 214 -9.94 -19.50 -1.75
C LEU A 214 -9.85 -20.33 -0.45
N ILE A 215 -9.09 -19.82 0.52
CA ILE A 215 -9.06 -20.33 1.89
C ILE A 215 -9.85 -19.36 2.75
N THR A 216 -10.91 -19.83 3.39
CA THR A 216 -11.73 -19.04 4.31
C THR A 216 -11.22 -19.16 5.74
N SER A 217 -11.74 -18.32 6.64
CA SER A 217 -11.41 -18.35 8.07
C SER A 217 -11.63 -19.72 8.73
N ALA A 218 -12.58 -20.53 8.23
CA ALA A 218 -12.86 -21.87 8.74
C ALA A 218 -11.70 -22.86 8.54
N ASN A 219 -10.88 -22.62 7.51
CA ASN A 219 -9.75 -23.48 7.16
C ASN A 219 -8.39 -22.81 7.43
N ASP A 220 -8.37 -21.68 8.14
CA ASP A 220 -7.16 -20.97 8.55
C ASP A 220 -6.97 -21.06 10.08
N THR A 221 -5.71 -21.05 10.51
CA THR A 221 -5.34 -21.20 11.92
C THR A 221 -5.62 -19.97 12.78
N LEU A 222 -5.75 -18.78 12.16
CA LEU A 222 -5.96 -17.48 12.79
C LEU A 222 -7.23 -16.78 12.27
N GLY A 223 -8.12 -17.52 11.60
CA GLY A 223 -9.36 -16.98 11.02
C GLY A 223 -9.13 -16.00 9.87
N ARG A 224 -8.01 -16.11 9.15
CA ARG A 224 -7.68 -15.28 7.99
C ARG A 224 -8.30 -15.85 6.71
N THR A 225 -8.44 -14.99 5.71
CA THR A 225 -8.85 -15.37 4.35
C THR A 225 -7.70 -15.22 3.38
N TRP A 226 -7.43 -16.24 2.57
CA TRP A 226 -6.44 -16.22 1.50
C TRP A 226 -7.14 -16.35 0.14
N THR A 227 -7.00 -15.34 -0.72
CA THR A 227 -7.63 -15.32 -2.04
C THR A 227 -6.71 -15.87 -3.12
N ASN A 228 -7.27 -16.32 -4.24
CA ASN A 228 -6.46 -16.76 -5.38
C ASN A 228 -5.68 -15.58 -6.00
N ASP A 229 -4.48 -15.85 -6.53
CA ASP A 229 -3.55 -14.85 -7.08
C ASP A 229 -3.79 -14.51 -8.55
N GLU A 230 -4.54 -15.32 -9.29
CA GLU A 230 -4.75 -15.22 -10.74
C GLU A 230 -5.22 -13.83 -11.22
N PRO A 231 -6.09 -13.08 -10.50
CA PRO A 231 -6.48 -11.73 -10.90
C PRO A 231 -5.33 -10.73 -10.97
N TYR A 232 -4.22 -11.00 -10.27
CA TYR A 232 -3.08 -10.10 -10.16
C TYR A 232 -1.93 -10.45 -11.11
N LEU A 233 -2.02 -11.61 -11.80
CA LEU A 233 -1.04 -12.01 -12.80
C LEU A 233 -1.05 -11.06 -13.99
N LYS A 234 0.13 -10.52 -14.32
CA LYS A 234 0.31 -9.67 -15.51
C LYS A 234 0.11 -10.44 -16.82
N ALA A 235 0.56 -11.70 -16.86
CA ALA A 235 0.47 -12.57 -18.04
C ALA A 235 0.24 -14.01 -17.60
N LYS A 236 -1.02 -14.48 -17.69
CA LYS A 236 -1.44 -15.80 -17.20
C LYS A 236 -0.74 -16.96 -17.92
N ASN A 237 -0.42 -16.80 -19.20
CA ASN A 237 0.25 -17.82 -20.01
C ASN A 237 1.72 -18.05 -19.64
N LEU A 238 2.30 -17.20 -18.78
CA LEU A 238 3.66 -17.37 -18.27
C LEU A 238 3.70 -18.11 -16.93
N ALA A 239 2.53 -18.34 -16.31
CA ALA A 239 2.39 -18.98 -15.02
C ALA A 239 1.78 -20.38 -15.20
N GLN A 240 2.27 -21.34 -14.41
CA GLN A 240 1.68 -22.67 -14.29
C GLN A 240 1.38 -22.99 -12.84
N THR A 241 0.22 -23.55 -12.58
CA THR A 241 -0.20 -23.92 -11.22
C THR A 241 0.17 -25.37 -10.93
N VAL A 242 0.69 -25.63 -9.75
CA VAL A 242 0.93 -26.98 -9.22
C VAL A 242 0.26 -27.13 -7.86
N SER A 243 -0.28 -28.31 -7.58
CA SER A 243 -0.88 -28.63 -6.29
C SER A 243 -0.58 -30.07 -5.87
N VAL A 244 -0.44 -30.28 -4.56
CA VAL A 244 -0.30 -31.58 -3.91
C VAL A 244 -1.29 -31.71 -2.76
N SER A 245 -1.44 -32.91 -2.20
CA SER A 245 -2.20 -33.07 -0.95
C SER A 245 -1.57 -32.26 0.18
N PRO A 246 -2.34 -31.48 0.98
CA PRO A 246 -1.81 -30.73 2.12
C PRO A 246 -1.07 -31.57 3.17
N SER A 247 -1.37 -32.88 3.22
CA SER A 247 -0.69 -33.84 4.11
C SER A 247 0.78 -34.09 3.74
N VAL A 248 1.23 -33.66 2.56
CA VAL A 248 2.63 -33.80 2.11
C VAL A 248 3.53 -32.76 2.79
N ILE A 249 2.95 -31.63 3.22
CA ILE A 249 3.69 -30.51 3.77
C ILE A 249 4.17 -30.83 5.19
N LYS A 250 5.46 -30.61 5.44
CA LYS A 250 6.15 -30.98 6.68
C LYS A 250 6.59 -29.73 7.41
N TYR A 251 5.86 -29.33 8.45
CA TYR A 251 6.31 -28.26 9.33
C TYR A 251 7.45 -28.73 10.22
N PRO A 252 8.54 -27.95 10.37
CA PRO A 252 9.63 -28.30 11.26
C PRO A 252 9.15 -28.31 12.72
N SER A 253 9.72 -29.21 13.52
CA SER A 253 9.45 -29.27 14.96
C SER A 253 10.19 -28.14 15.67
N GLY A 254 9.48 -27.04 15.93
CA GLY A 254 10.05 -25.83 16.53
C GLY A 254 10.69 -24.88 15.50
N GLY A 255 10.87 -23.62 15.91
CA GLY A 255 11.33 -22.53 15.05
C GLY A 255 10.21 -21.56 14.66
N THR A 256 10.52 -20.59 13.81
CA THR A 256 9.59 -19.54 13.36
C THR A 256 8.60 -20.02 12.29
N ASN A 257 8.90 -21.11 11.60
CA ASN A 257 8.04 -21.67 10.55
C ASN A 257 6.97 -22.58 11.20
N SER A 258 5.87 -21.94 11.58
CA SER A 258 4.77 -22.55 12.33
C SER A 258 3.48 -22.55 11.51
N LEU A 259 2.54 -23.42 11.89
CA LEU A 259 1.17 -23.45 11.34
C LEU A 259 0.42 -22.13 11.56
N LEU A 260 0.87 -21.31 12.50
CA LEU A 260 0.29 -19.99 12.75
C LEU A 260 0.70 -18.98 11.67
N ILE A 261 1.86 -19.15 11.02
CA ILE A 261 2.31 -18.28 9.93
C ILE A 261 1.41 -18.41 8.71
N ALA A 262 1.18 -19.63 8.23
CA ALA A 262 0.20 -19.94 7.19
C ALA A 262 -0.19 -21.42 7.29
N PRO A 263 -1.41 -21.82 6.87
CA PRO A 263 -1.87 -23.21 6.94
C PRO A 263 -1.23 -24.08 5.85
N HIS A 264 -1.26 -25.41 6.02
CA HIS A 264 -0.75 -26.39 5.05
C HIS A 264 -1.24 -26.12 3.62
N MET A 265 -2.49 -25.71 3.46
CA MET A 265 -3.10 -25.47 2.14
C MET A 265 -2.41 -24.38 1.33
N VAL A 266 -1.81 -23.37 1.99
CA VAL A 266 -1.03 -22.32 1.29
C VAL A 266 0.23 -22.92 0.69
N TYR A 267 0.92 -23.79 1.43
CA TYR A 267 2.16 -24.42 0.98
C TYR A 267 1.95 -25.65 0.09
N ALA A 268 0.71 -26.16 0.01
CA ALA A 268 0.33 -27.29 -0.83
C ALA A 268 0.04 -26.91 -2.28
N THR A 269 -0.06 -25.61 -2.57
CA THR A 269 -0.23 -25.05 -3.91
C THR A 269 0.88 -24.06 -4.20
N LEU A 270 1.18 -23.88 -5.49
CA LEU A 270 2.09 -22.84 -5.96
C LEU A 270 1.80 -22.42 -7.39
N VAL A 271 2.39 -21.29 -7.76
CA VAL A 271 2.64 -20.92 -9.14
C VAL A 271 4.12 -21.10 -9.45
N GLU A 272 4.40 -21.74 -10.57
CA GLU A 272 5.71 -21.88 -11.18
C GLU A 272 5.77 -21.25 -12.57
N MET A 273 6.96 -21.24 -13.18
CA MET A 273 7.13 -20.77 -14.56
C MET A 273 6.49 -21.75 -15.54
N ALA A 274 5.72 -21.24 -16.50
CA ALA A 274 5.19 -22.06 -17.59
C ALA A 274 6.28 -22.60 -18.52
N GLU A 275 6.05 -23.77 -19.10
CA GLU A 275 6.98 -24.34 -20.08
C GLU A 275 7.08 -23.47 -21.34
N ALA A 276 8.29 -22.96 -21.61
CA ALA A 276 8.55 -22.12 -22.78
C ALA A 276 8.89 -22.89 -24.06
N ASN A 277 8.97 -24.23 -24.00
CA ASN A 277 9.45 -25.10 -25.10
C ASN A 277 10.81 -24.68 -25.69
N VAL A 278 11.66 -24.07 -24.86
CA VAL A 278 13.03 -23.69 -25.21
C VAL A 278 13.98 -24.12 -24.11
N ASN A 279 15.23 -24.40 -24.46
CA ASN A 279 16.24 -24.89 -23.52
C ASN A 279 16.59 -23.88 -22.40
N GLN A 280 16.32 -22.59 -22.61
CA GLN A 280 16.63 -21.52 -21.66
C GLN A 280 15.50 -20.49 -21.62
N PRO A 281 14.46 -20.69 -20.78
CA PRO A 281 13.43 -19.69 -20.58
C PRO A 281 14.04 -18.43 -19.94
N LYS A 282 13.84 -17.27 -20.59
CA LYS A 282 14.31 -15.96 -20.11
C LYS A 282 13.14 -15.01 -19.87
N PHE A 283 12.22 -15.43 -19.02
CA PHE A 283 11.08 -14.61 -18.62
C PHE A 283 10.82 -14.78 -17.12
N ASN A 284 10.08 -13.83 -16.56
CA ASN A 284 9.67 -13.87 -15.17
C ASN A 284 8.14 -13.97 -15.09
N VAL A 285 7.62 -14.74 -14.14
CA VAL A 285 6.21 -14.64 -13.74
C VAL A 285 6.06 -13.36 -12.92
N THR A 286 5.00 -12.59 -13.17
CA THR A 286 4.85 -11.23 -12.64
C THR A 286 3.44 -11.01 -12.10
N TRP A 287 3.34 -10.49 -10.88
CA TRP A 287 2.12 -10.02 -10.26
C TRP A 287 2.18 -8.51 -10.00
N ASN A 288 1.05 -7.83 -10.22
CA ASN A 288 0.91 -6.40 -9.99
C ASN A 288 -0.15 -6.14 -8.92
N PHE A 289 0.19 -5.32 -7.94
CA PHE A 289 -0.68 -4.96 -6.81
C PHE A 289 -0.87 -3.46 -6.76
N GLU A 290 -2.13 -3.02 -6.83
CA GLU A 290 -2.49 -1.61 -6.64
C GLU A 290 -2.37 -1.25 -5.16
N VAL A 291 -1.58 -0.22 -4.87
CA VAL A 291 -1.24 0.19 -3.51
C VAL A 291 -1.12 1.70 -3.41
N ASP A 292 -1.22 2.22 -2.19
CA ASP A 292 -1.03 3.63 -1.92
C ASP A 292 0.48 3.99 -1.87
N MET A 293 0.87 5.00 -2.64
CA MET A 293 2.25 5.47 -2.74
C MET A 293 2.74 6.20 -1.48
N ALA A 294 1.84 6.64 -0.60
CA ALA A 294 2.20 7.37 0.61
C ALA A 294 2.76 6.46 1.73
N PHE A 295 2.63 5.14 1.60
CA PHE A 295 2.95 4.18 2.66
C PHE A 295 4.08 3.22 2.28
N GLY A 296 4.79 2.73 3.30
CA GLY A 296 5.68 1.58 3.17
C GLY A 296 4.91 0.27 3.32
N TYR A 297 5.52 -0.84 2.88
CA TYR A 297 4.90 -2.16 2.90
C TYR A 297 5.85 -3.23 3.41
N LEU A 298 5.32 -4.16 4.19
CA LEU A 298 5.97 -5.42 4.52
C LEU A 298 5.39 -6.50 3.60
N LEU A 299 6.23 -7.09 2.76
CA LEU A 299 5.87 -8.21 1.91
C LEU A 299 6.36 -9.50 2.56
N ARG A 300 5.45 -10.44 2.79
CA ARG A 300 5.78 -11.79 3.24
C ARG A 300 5.58 -12.77 2.10
N LEU A 301 6.68 -13.35 1.63
CA LEU A 301 6.69 -14.35 0.56
C LEU A 301 6.75 -15.73 1.19
N HIS A 302 5.83 -16.62 0.81
CA HIS A 302 5.77 -18.01 1.31
C HIS A 302 6.24 -18.97 0.23
N PHE A 303 7.14 -19.87 0.60
CA PHE A 303 7.76 -20.86 -0.27
C PHE A 303 7.70 -22.26 0.34
N CYS A 304 7.51 -23.25 -0.52
CA CYS A 304 7.62 -24.67 -0.17
C CYS A 304 7.87 -25.44 -1.46
N ASP A 305 9.02 -26.09 -1.55
CA ASP A 305 9.39 -26.87 -2.73
C ASP A 305 8.63 -28.20 -2.76
N ILE A 306 7.57 -28.23 -3.58
CA ILE A 306 6.74 -29.41 -3.85
C ILE A 306 6.90 -29.91 -5.29
N VAL A 307 7.83 -29.35 -6.07
CA VAL A 307 8.05 -29.67 -7.50
C VAL A 307 9.35 -30.41 -7.75
N SER A 308 10.40 -30.14 -6.96
CA SER A 308 11.70 -30.78 -7.14
C SER A 308 11.66 -32.27 -6.82
N LYS A 309 12.41 -33.06 -7.60
CA LYS A 309 12.58 -34.51 -7.38
C LYS A 309 13.76 -34.84 -6.47
N ALA A 310 14.71 -33.93 -6.33
CA ALA A 310 15.93 -34.07 -5.54
C ALA A 310 16.32 -32.73 -4.91
N LEU A 311 17.15 -32.77 -3.87
CA LEU A 311 17.72 -31.59 -3.26
C LEU A 311 18.71 -30.90 -4.22
N ASN A 312 18.90 -29.60 -4.03
CA ASN A 312 19.79 -28.70 -4.78
C ASN A 312 19.49 -28.68 -6.29
N ASN A 313 18.24 -28.90 -6.68
CA ASN A 313 17.83 -28.94 -8.09
C ASN A 313 17.14 -27.64 -8.54
N LEU A 314 16.65 -26.80 -7.63
CA LEU A 314 15.88 -25.61 -7.96
C LEU A 314 16.49 -24.38 -7.29
N ASN A 315 16.99 -23.46 -8.11
CA ASN A 315 17.52 -22.17 -7.69
C ASN A 315 16.85 -21.06 -8.48
N PHE A 316 16.32 -20.06 -7.80
CA PHE A 316 15.57 -18.99 -8.47
C PHE A 316 15.70 -17.63 -7.78
N ASN A 317 15.36 -16.60 -8.52
CA ASN A 317 15.42 -15.22 -8.08
C ASN A 317 14.02 -14.66 -7.84
N VAL A 318 13.91 -13.79 -6.83
CA VAL A 318 12.71 -13.01 -6.56
C VAL A 318 13.04 -11.54 -6.73
N TYR A 319 12.20 -10.82 -7.46
CA TYR A 319 12.33 -9.40 -7.71
C TYR A 319 11.11 -8.66 -7.19
N ILE A 320 11.33 -7.49 -6.58
CA ILE A 320 10.28 -6.58 -6.15
C ILE A 320 10.56 -5.22 -6.78
N ASN A 321 9.61 -4.67 -7.53
CA ASN A 321 9.74 -3.43 -8.29
C ASN A 321 11.00 -3.40 -9.19
N GLY A 322 11.32 -4.55 -9.81
CA GLY A 322 12.50 -4.73 -10.65
C GLY A 322 13.84 -4.81 -9.89
N GLN A 323 13.83 -4.71 -8.56
CA GLN A 323 15.00 -4.87 -7.71
C GLN A 323 15.14 -6.32 -7.25
N MET A 324 16.37 -6.81 -7.15
CA MET A 324 16.64 -8.16 -6.65
C MET A 324 16.34 -8.20 -5.14
N ALA A 325 15.29 -8.94 -4.77
CA ALA A 325 14.82 -9.06 -3.40
C ALA A 325 15.39 -10.32 -2.72
N ILE A 326 15.45 -11.43 -3.45
CA ILE A 326 16.11 -12.67 -3.03
C ILE A 326 16.91 -13.20 -4.22
N SER A 327 18.20 -13.40 -4.03
CA SER A 327 19.12 -13.95 -5.03
C SER A 327 19.33 -15.44 -4.82
N ASP A 328 19.25 -16.22 -5.89
CA ASP A 328 19.62 -17.65 -5.97
C ASP A 328 19.06 -18.50 -4.83
N LEU A 329 17.77 -18.32 -4.53
CA LEU A 329 17.08 -19.00 -3.45
C LEU A 329 17.08 -20.51 -3.69
N ASP A 330 17.70 -21.25 -2.77
CA ASP A 330 17.66 -22.70 -2.68
C ASP A 330 16.94 -23.10 -1.38
N LEU A 331 15.70 -23.54 -1.53
CA LEU A 331 14.87 -23.96 -0.39
C LEU A 331 15.37 -25.26 0.22
N SER A 332 15.91 -26.17 -0.59
CA SER A 332 16.38 -27.47 -0.15
C SER A 332 17.64 -27.37 0.70
N HIS A 333 18.55 -26.45 0.34
CA HIS A 333 19.71 -26.09 1.15
C HIS A 333 19.29 -25.34 2.42
N THR A 334 18.32 -24.42 2.31
CA THR A 334 17.88 -23.59 3.45
C THR A 334 17.14 -24.41 4.51
N MET A 335 16.28 -25.35 4.09
CA MET A 335 15.44 -26.14 4.99
C MET A 335 15.96 -27.56 5.25
N GLY A 336 16.94 -28.03 4.48
CA GLY A 336 17.51 -29.39 4.58
C GLY A 336 16.60 -30.50 4.06
N ALA A 337 15.41 -30.18 3.54
CA ALA A 337 14.45 -31.13 3.00
C ALA A 337 13.45 -30.47 2.04
N LEU A 338 12.81 -31.28 1.19
CA LEU A 338 11.69 -30.87 0.33
C LEU A 338 10.36 -30.86 1.10
N ALA A 339 9.38 -30.15 0.56
CA ALA A 339 8.04 -29.96 1.13
C ALA A 339 8.05 -29.38 2.55
N VAL A 340 9.06 -28.57 2.89
CA VAL A 340 9.16 -27.85 4.16
C VAL A 340 8.85 -26.38 3.93
N PRO A 341 7.86 -25.80 4.66
CA PRO A 341 7.53 -24.39 4.59
C PRO A 341 8.69 -23.46 4.96
N TYR A 342 8.82 -22.39 4.18
CA TYR A 342 9.71 -21.27 4.41
C TYR A 342 8.97 -19.96 4.11
N TYR A 343 9.26 -18.90 4.84
CA TYR A 343 8.79 -17.57 4.49
C TYR A 343 9.91 -16.55 4.63
N LYS A 344 9.77 -15.43 3.91
CA LYS A 344 10.70 -14.32 3.98
C LYS A 344 9.95 -12.99 3.96
N ASP A 345 10.27 -12.16 4.95
CA ASP A 345 9.73 -10.82 5.10
C ASP A 345 10.69 -9.79 4.49
N ILE A 346 10.15 -8.91 3.66
CA ILE A 346 10.88 -7.87 2.95
C ILE A 346 10.13 -6.53 3.07
N VAL A 347 10.80 -5.51 3.58
CA VAL A 347 10.30 -4.14 3.67
C VAL A 347 10.55 -3.40 2.36
N VAL A 348 9.48 -2.80 1.84
CA VAL A 348 9.45 -1.93 0.67
C VAL A 348 9.08 -0.52 1.14
N ASN A 349 10.04 0.40 1.07
CA ASN A 349 9.81 1.80 1.43
C ASN A 349 8.84 2.47 0.44
N SER A 350 8.05 3.45 0.91
CA SER A 350 7.15 4.26 0.07
C SER A 350 7.88 4.90 -1.12
N SER A 351 9.15 5.27 -0.99
CA SER A 351 9.95 5.83 -2.09
C SER A 351 10.17 4.87 -3.26
N LEU A 352 10.00 3.57 -3.05
CA LEU A 352 10.14 2.52 -4.06
C LEU A 352 8.81 2.17 -4.73
N VAL A 353 7.69 2.64 -4.17
CA VAL A 353 6.37 2.47 -4.74
C VAL A 353 6.19 3.54 -5.81
N SER A 354 6.27 3.12 -7.08
CA SER A 354 6.13 4.02 -8.22
C SER A 354 4.81 3.74 -8.93
N ASN A 355 4.11 4.80 -9.35
CA ASN A 355 2.84 4.72 -10.08
C ASN A 355 1.72 3.95 -9.35
N GLY A 356 1.75 3.89 -8.02
CA GLY A 356 0.72 3.19 -7.23
C GLY A 356 0.75 1.67 -7.37
N LEU A 357 1.88 1.09 -7.77
CA LEU A 357 2.02 -0.34 -7.98
C LEU A 357 3.20 -0.92 -7.21
N ILE A 358 2.97 -2.10 -6.64
CA ILE A 358 4.02 -3.04 -6.24
C ILE A 358 4.00 -4.21 -7.22
N THR A 359 5.15 -4.48 -7.83
CA THR A 359 5.36 -5.57 -8.77
C THR A 359 6.22 -6.64 -8.09
N VAL A 360 5.71 -7.87 -8.00
CA VAL A 360 6.49 -9.03 -7.54
C VAL A 360 6.76 -9.92 -8.72
N GLN A 361 8.00 -10.41 -8.86
CA GLN A 361 8.38 -11.29 -9.95
C GLN A 361 9.22 -12.45 -9.45
N ILE A 362 9.03 -13.62 -10.04
CA ILE A 362 9.91 -14.77 -9.85
C ILE A 362 10.48 -15.20 -11.21
N GLY A 363 11.74 -15.59 -11.23
CA GLY A 363 12.43 -16.00 -12.45
C GLY A 363 13.63 -16.90 -12.15
N PRO A 364 14.18 -17.57 -13.17
CA PRO A 364 15.20 -18.59 -12.96
C PRO A 364 16.51 -17.95 -12.48
N SER A 365 17.33 -18.75 -11.79
CA SER A 365 18.68 -18.31 -11.42
C SER A 365 19.59 -18.12 -12.66
N ASN A 366 20.53 -17.18 -12.56
CA ASN A 366 21.57 -16.99 -13.58
C ASN A 366 22.74 -17.97 -13.43
N LEU A 367 22.78 -18.78 -12.36
CA LEU A 367 23.85 -19.74 -12.10
C LEU A 367 23.87 -20.91 -13.10
N GLY A 368 22.73 -21.18 -13.76
CA GLY A 368 22.62 -22.23 -14.78
C GLY A 368 22.75 -23.66 -14.25
N SER A 369 22.70 -23.84 -12.93
CA SER A 369 22.68 -25.15 -12.25
C SER A 369 21.25 -25.51 -11.85
N GLY A 370 20.80 -26.71 -12.22
CA GLY A 370 19.47 -27.22 -11.87
C GLY A 370 18.38 -26.84 -12.88
N ASP A 371 17.13 -27.00 -12.46
CA ASP A 371 15.94 -26.71 -13.25
C ASP A 371 15.77 -25.19 -13.42
N LEU A 372 15.54 -24.74 -14.65
CA LEU A 372 15.27 -23.34 -14.98
C LEU A 372 13.81 -23.01 -14.69
N ASN A 373 13.46 -22.98 -13.41
CA ASN A 373 12.12 -22.71 -12.92
C ASN A 373 12.20 -21.76 -11.71
N ALA A 374 11.05 -21.26 -11.26
CA ALA A 374 10.92 -20.43 -10.07
C ALA A 374 9.53 -20.64 -9.48
N ILE A 375 9.41 -20.63 -8.16
CA ILE A 375 8.14 -20.95 -7.48
C ILE A 375 7.74 -19.92 -6.43
N LEU A 376 6.42 -19.79 -6.19
CA LEU A 376 5.85 -19.01 -5.09
C LEU A 376 4.53 -19.65 -4.63
N ASN A 377 4.37 -19.91 -3.33
CA ASN A 377 3.23 -20.63 -2.75
C ASN A 377 2.19 -19.69 -2.11
N GLY A 378 2.65 -18.59 -1.51
CA GLY A 378 1.79 -17.61 -0.84
C GLY A 378 2.42 -16.23 -0.86
N LEU A 379 1.59 -15.19 -0.76
CA LEU A 379 2.05 -13.81 -0.67
C LEU A 379 1.12 -12.98 0.20
N GLU A 380 1.69 -12.30 1.21
CA GLU A 380 0.99 -11.26 1.97
C GLU A 380 1.62 -9.89 1.70
N VAL A 381 0.78 -8.87 1.54
CA VAL A 381 1.18 -7.47 1.38
C VAL A 381 0.52 -6.68 2.51
N LEU A 382 1.34 -6.27 3.47
CA LEU A 382 0.90 -5.54 4.65
C LEU A 382 1.36 -4.08 4.53
N LYS A 383 0.41 -3.14 4.46
CA LYS A 383 0.71 -1.71 4.52
C LYS A 383 1.17 -1.36 5.93
N MET A 384 2.28 -0.65 6.07
CA MET A 384 2.82 -0.16 7.33
C MET A 384 2.28 1.23 7.64
N SER A 385 2.06 1.53 8.92
CA SER A 385 1.72 2.90 9.34
C SER A 385 2.82 3.89 8.95
N ASN A 386 2.44 5.13 8.65
CA ASN A 386 3.39 6.19 8.31
C ASN A 386 4.00 6.83 9.58
N THR A 387 4.78 7.91 9.43
CA THR A 387 5.51 8.54 10.55
C THR A 387 4.60 9.29 11.54
N VAL A 388 3.34 9.51 11.15
CA VAL A 388 2.29 10.08 12.00
C VAL A 388 1.29 9.03 12.49
N ASP A 389 1.67 7.75 12.48
CA ASP A 389 0.87 6.63 12.98
C ASP A 389 -0.49 6.48 12.26
N SER A 390 -0.57 6.85 10.98
CA SER A 390 -1.76 6.64 10.15
C SER A 390 -1.59 5.44 9.22
N LEU A 391 -2.67 4.72 8.95
CA LEU A 391 -2.78 3.66 7.93
C LEU A 391 -3.63 4.08 6.73
N ASP A 392 -4.27 5.24 6.83
CA ASP A 392 -5.16 5.79 5.82
C ASP A 392 -5.17 7.33 5.95
N GLY A 393 -4.62 8.03 4.94
CA GLY A 393 -4.52 9.48 4.92
C GLY A 393 -3.19 10.08 5.42
N GLU A 394 -3.12 11.41 5.40
CA GLU A 394 -1.91 12.19 5.67
C GLU A 394 -1.78 12.68 7.12
N PHE A 395 -2.77 12.40 7.98
CA PHE A 395 -2.83 12.95 9.34
C PHE A 395 -2.88 11.86 10.38
N GLY A 396 -2.14 12.05 11.47
CA GLY A 396 -2.23 11.23 12.68
C GLY A 396 -3.39 11.63 13.58
N VAL A 397 -3.64 10.84 14.62
CA VAL A 397 -4.71 11.10 15.61
C VAL A 397 -4.49 12.43 16.34
N ASP A 398 -3.23 12.81 16.56
CA ASP A 398 -2.81 14.06 17.18
C ASP A 398 -2.81 15.28 16.23
N GLY A 399 -3.24 15.09 14.98
CA GLY A 399 -3.28 16.13 13.96
C GLY A 399 -1.91 16.43 13.33
N ARG A 400 -0.84 15.69 13.67
CA ARG A 400 0.43 15.79 12.92
C ARG A 400 0.19 15.39 11.48
N ARG A 401 0.76 16.15 10.56
CA ARG A 401 0.73 15.85 9.13
C ARG A 401 1.99 15.13 8.71
N GLU A 402 1.83 14.07 7.92
CA GLU A 402 2.92 13.36 7.28
C GLU A 402 3.70 14.33 6.40
N SER A 403 4.96 14.59 6.75
CA SER A 403 5.84 15.38 5.90
C SER A 403 6.31 14.50 4.75
N SER A 404 5.50 14.41 3.69
CA SER A 404 5.92 13.81 2.41
C SER A 404 7.33 14.32 2.09
N GLY A 405 8.29 13.41 2.00
CA GLY A 405 9.64 13.70 1.53
C GLY A 405 9.60 14.63 0.31
N SER A 406 10.11 15.84 0.50
CA SER A 406 10.39 16.90 -0.47
C SER A 406 10.29 16.48 -1.94
N LYS A 407 9.18 16.84 -2.62
CA LYS A 407 9.16 17.28 -4.05
C LYS A 407 7.97 18.17 -4.42
N ARG A 408 6.81 18.10 -3.73
CA ARG A 408 5.65 18.95 -4.07
C ARG A 408 5.76 20.40 -3.59
N GLY A 409 6.30 20.64 -2.40
CA GLY A 409 6.46 22.00 -1.85
C GLY A 409 7.48 22.86 -2.61
N THR A 410 8.61 22.27 -3.03
CA THR A 410 9.67 22.99 -3.75
C THR A 410 9.23 23.40 -5.15
N VAL A 411 8.45 22.57 -5.86
CA VAL A 411 7.95 22.92 -7.20
C VAL A 411 6.92 24.06 -7.12
N ALA A 412 6.06 24.07 -6.10
CA ALA A 412 5.14 25.18 -5.86
C ALA A 412 5.90 26.47 -5.50
N ALA A 413 6.86 26.41 -4.57
CA ALA A 413 7.64 27.57 -4.15
C ALA A 413 8.48 28.18 -5.30
N VAL A 414 9.09 27.33 -6.14
CA VAL A 414 9.84 27.79 -7.32
C VAL A 414 8.89 28.35 -8.39
N GLY A 415 7.70 27.77 -8.56
CA GLY A 415 6.65 28.31 -9.44
C GLY A 415 6.17 29.70 -8.99
N PHE A 416 5.92 29.89 -7.69
CA PHE A 416 5.54 31.19 -7.14
C PHE A 416 6.67 32.21 -7.23
N ALA A 417 7.92 31.83 -6.98
CA ALA A 417 9.07 32.72 -7.11
C ALA A 417 9.30 33.17 -8.57
N MET A 418 9.15 32.26 -9.54
CA MET A 418 9.25 32.61 -10.97
C MET A 418 8.10 33.51 -11.42
N MET A 419 6.87 33.24 -10.96
CA MET A 419 5.71 34.07 -11.30
C MET A 419 5.86 35.47 -10.71
N PHE A 420 6.24 35.59 -9.44
CA PHE A 420 6.45 36.87 -8.78
C PHE A 420 7.62 37.65 -9.42
N GLY A 421 8.72 36.98 -9.77
CA GLY A 421 9.83 37.57 -10.51
C GLY A 421 9.41 38.12 -11.87
N ALA A 422 8.56 37.41 -12.61
CA ALA A 422 8.03 37.87 -13.89
C ALA A 422 7.11 39.10 -13.74
N PHE A 423 6.25 39.13 -12.72
CA PHE A 423 5.38 40.29 -12.44
C PHE A 423 6.17 41.53 -12.03
N VAL A 424 7.18 41.38 -11.18
CA VAL A 424 8.08 42.48 -10.80
C VAL A 424 8.87 42.98 -12.02
N GLY A 425 9.36 42.07 -12.87
CA GLY A 425 10.05 42.41 -14.11
C GLY A 425 9.17 43.18 -15.09
N LEU A 426 7.93 42.75 -15.30
CA LEU A 426 6.94 43.46 -16.12
C LEU A 426 6.58 44.83 -15.53
N GLY A 427 6.36 44.91 -14.22
CA GLY A 427 6.10 46.18 -13.52
C GLY A 427 7.24 47.18 -13.69
N ALA A 428 8.50 46.74 -13.52
CA ALA A 428 9.67 47.58 -13.74
C ALA A 428 9.79 48.04 -15.20
N MET A 429 9.46 47.18 -16.17
CA MET A 429 9.49 47.51 -17.60
C MET A 429 8.42 48.54 -17.96
N VAL A 430 7.20 48.41 -17.44
CA VAL A 430 6.10 49.37 -17.63
C VAL A 430 6.42 50.72 -16.99
N ILE A 431 6.95 50.74 -15.76
CA ILE A 431 7.38 51.98 -15.09
C ILE A 431 8.50 52.67 -15.89
N LYS A 432 9.47 51.91 -16.39
CA LYS A 432 10.55 52.46 -17.22
C LYS A 432 10.04 52.96 -18.58
N TRP A 433 9.01 52.34 -19.15
CA TRP A 433 8.35 52.83 -20.36
C TRP A 433 7.56 54.11 -20.08
N HIS A 434 6.76 54.17 -19.02
CA HIS A 434 6.03 55.38 -18.64
C HIS A 434 6.94 56.56 -18.28
N LYS A 435 8.12 56.28 -17.71
CA LYS A 435 9.14 57.30 -17.41
C LYS A 435 10.11 57.59 -18.57
N ARG A 436 9.89 57.03 -19.78
CA ARG A 436 10.71 57.40 -20.94
C ARG A 436 10.29 58.80 -21.44
N PRO A 437 11.21 59.78 -21.51
CA PRO A 437 10.94 61.07 -22.12
C PRO A 437 10.61 60.90 -23.62
N GLN A 438 9.65 61.70 -24.12
CA GLN A 438 9.07 61.65 -25.46
C GLN A 438 10.00 62.14 -26.59
N ASP A 439 11.33 61.99 -26.47
CA ASP A 439 12.29 62.49 -27.48
C ASP A 439 12.78 61.43 -28.48
N TRP A 440 12.11 60.26 -28.55
CA TRP A 440 12.57 59.14 -29.39
C TRP A 440 12.38 59.36 -30.90
N GLN A 441 11.62 60.37 -31.33
CA GLN A 441 11.41 60.67 -32.76
C GLN A 441 12.61 61.34 -33.46
N LYS A 442 13.73 61.61 -32.77
CA LYS A 442 14.90 62.30 -33.39
C LYS A 442 16.23 61.55 -33.39
N ARG A 443 16.28 60.25 -33.10
CA ARG A 443 17.55 59.50 -33.19
C ARG A 443 17.39 58.13 -33.86
N ASN A 444 17.68 58.08 -35.16
CA ASN A 444 18.02 56.87 -35.89
C ASN A 444 19.33 56.29 -35.35
N SER A 445 19.27 55.39 -34.37
CA SER A 445 20.35 54.43 -34.11
C SER A 445 19.86 53.28 -33.24
N PHE A 446 19.56 52.15 -33.89
CA PHE A 446 19.29 50.85 -33.25
C PHE A 446 20.59 50.06 -33.13
N SER A 447 21.58 50.48 -32.32
CA SER A 447 22.77 49.63 -32.06
C SER A 447 23.68 50.16 -30.94
N SER A 448 23.22 50.20 -29.70
CA SER A 448 24.13 50.45 -28.56
C SER A 448 23.83 49.70 -27.26
N TRP A 449 22.89 48.74 -27.26
CA TRP A 449 22.60 47.94 -26.06
C TRP A 449 23.33 46.59 -26.00
N LEU A 450 24.34 46.34 -26.85
CA LEU A 450 25.05 45.05 -26.85
C LEU A 450 26.57 45.17 -26.98
N LEU A 451 27.21 46.09 -26.24
CA LEU A 451 28.66 45.99 -26.02
C LEU A 451 29.01 46.42 -24.57
N PRO A 452 29.67 45.56 -23.78
CA PRO A 452 30.31 45.96 -22.54
C PRO A 452 31.64 46.64 -22.89
N VAL A 453 31.72 47.96 -22.72
CA VAL A 453 32.98 48.70 -22.78
C VAL A 453 33.58 48.70 -21.39
N HIS A 454 34.78 48.12 -21.30
CA HIS A 454 35.67 48.12 -20.16
C HIS A 454 35.92 49.54 -19.64
N ALA A 455 35.80 49.72 -18.32
CA ALA A 455 36.46 50.81 -17.60
C ALA A 455 37.32 50.15 -16.50
N SER A 456 38.60 50.03 -16.82
CA SER A 456 39.69 49.70 -15.92
C SER A 456 40.10 50.98 -15.18
N ASP A 457 39.95 51.03 -13.86
CA ASP A 457 40.66 51.99 -13.02
C ASP A 457 41.69 51.25 -12.18
N THR A 458 42.95 51.53 -12.50
CA THR A 458 44.17 51.09 -11.82
C THR A 458 44.56 52.10 -10.75
N SER A 459 44.89 51.63 -9.55
CA SER A 459 45.75 52.37 -8.62
C SER A 459 46.87 51.44 -8.11
N PHE A 460 48.10 51.79 -8.48
CA PHE A 460 49.34 51.18 -7.97
C PHE A 460 50.01 52.17 -7.01
N MET A 461 50.44 51.71 -5.83
CA MET A 461 51.77 52.04 -5.29
C MET A 461 52.34 50.86 -4.50
N SER A 462 53.64 50.67 -4.73
CA SER A 462 54.53 49.53 -4.45
C SER A 462 55.00 49.39 -2.99
N SER A 463 55.24 48.16 -2.51
CA SER A 463 56.60 47.73 -2.10
C SER A 463 56.76 46.24 -1.73
N LYS A 464 57.74 45.63 -2.41
CA LYS A 464 58.67 44.54 -2.02
C LYS A 464 58.20 43.16 -1.52
N ALA A 465 58.46 42.19 -2.41
CA ALA A 465 59.37 41.03 -2.27
C ALA A 465 58.83 39.63 -1.90
N SER A 466 59.34 38.64 -2.66
CA SER A 466 59.30 37.18 -2.53
C SER A 466 57.95 36.53 -2.86
N GLY A 467 57.79 35.53 -3.73
CA GLY A 467 58.71 34.65 -4.47
C GLY A 467 57.95 33.36 -4.83
N SER A 468 58.18 32.83 -6.03
CA SER A 468 57.94 31.43 -6.47
C SER A 468 56.53 30.95 -6.91
N HIS A 469 56.43 30.78 -8.23
CA HIS A 469 55.79 29.70 -9.02
C HIS A 469 54.29 29.34 -8.87
N LYS A 470 53.46 29.79 -9.84
CA LYS A 470 52.36 29.00 -10.43
C LYS A 470 52.28 29.24 -11.94
N SER A 471 52.28 28.17 -12.72
CA SER A 471 52.10 28.16 -14.17
C SER A 471 50.61 28.14 -14.54
N ASN A 472 50.29 28.93 -15.56
CA ASN A 472 48.98 29.09 -16.19
C ASN A 472 48.65 27.91 -17.11
N PHE A 473 47.41 27.43 -17.07
CA PHE A 473 46.80 26.68 -18.17
C PHE A 473 45.60 27.45 -18.71
N TYR A 474 45.67 27.81 -19.99
CA TYR A 474 44.55 28.26 -20.81
C TYR A 474 43.82 27.02 -21.36
N SER A 475 42.49 27.02 -21.35
CA SER A 475 41.68 26.10 -22.16
C SER A 475 40.59 26.87 -22.87
N SER A 476 40.56 26.68 -24.19
CA SER A 476 39.69 27.30 -25.18
C SER A 476 38.58 26.32 -25.58
N THR A 477 37.33 26.54 -25.15
CA THR A 477 36.14 25.89 -25.74
C THR A 477 34.91 26.81 -25.66
N LEU A 478 34.84 27.82 -26.54
CA LEU A 478 33.61 28.56 -26.81
C LEU A 478 33.32 28.44 -28.31
N GLY A 479 32.48 27.48 -28.68
CA GLY A 479 32.22 27.22 -30.10
C GLY A 479 31.15 26.20 -30.39
N LEU A 480 30.01 26.19 -29.69
CA LEU A 480 28.86 25.34 -30.09
C LEU A 480 27.48 25.86 -29.68
N GLY A 481 27.34 27.18 -29.43
CA GLY A 481 26.09 27.80 -28.95
C GLY A 481 25.28 28.59 -29.99
N ARG A 482 25.63 28.55 -31.29
CA ARG A 482 25.04 29.43 -32.32
C ARG A 482 24.12 28.76 -33.37
N TYR A 483 23.87 27.46 -33.28
CA TYR A 483 23.05 26.76 -34.30
C TYR A 483 21.73 26.15 -33.79
N LEU A 484 21.38 26.27 -32.50
CA LEU A 484 20.11 25.73 -31.96
C LEU A 484 19.05 26.80 -31.63
N TYR A 485 19.38 28.09 -31.70
CA TYR A 485 18.44 29.17 -31.34
C TYR A 485 17.45 29.54 -32.46
N ASN A 486 17.87 29.42 -33.73
CA ASN A 486 17.05 29.84 -34.89
C ASN A 486 15.97 28.82 -35.30
N SER A 487 16.04 27.57 -34.81
CA SER A 487 15.05 26.51 -35.07
C SER A 487 13.83 26.60 -34.13
N ILE A 488 14.03 27.08 -32.90
CA ILE A 488 12.98 27.14 -31.86
C ILE A 488 12.05 28.35 -32.10
N PHE A 489 12.59 29.49 -32.52
CA PHE A 489 11.80 30.69 -32.81
C PHE A 489 10.89 30.56 -34.04
N SER A 490 11.29 29.77 -35.05
CA SER A 490 10.44 29.56 -36.24
C SER A 490 9.26 28.62 -35.98
N LYS A 491 9.39 27.68 -35.02
CA LYS A 491 8.30 26.79 -34.59
C LYS A 491 7.30 27.48 -33.64
N LEU A 492 7.76 28.36 -32.76
CA LEU A 492 6.88 29.15 -31.88
C LEU A 492 6.01 30.14 -32.65
N ARG A 493 6.54 30.73 -33.74
CA ARG A 493 5.77 31.66 -34.59
C ARG A 493 4.61 30.97 -35.31
N LYS A 494 4.84 29.75 -35.82
CA LYS A 494 3.78 28.93 -36.46
C LYS A 494 2.68 28.46 -35.49
N TYR A 495 3.00 28.30 -34.20
CA TYR A 495 2.01 27.88 -33.20
C TYR A 495 1.11 29.04 -32.73
N ILE A 496 1.66 30.26 -32.68
CA ILE A 496 0.92 31.48 -32.36
C ILE A 496 -0.02 31.88 -33.50
N ASP A 497 0.40 31.72 -34.76
CA ASP A 497 -0.44 32.00 -35.94
C ASP A 497 -1.58 30.96 -36.14
N TYR A 498 -1.46 29.77 -35.54
CA TYR A 498 -2.50 28.73 -35.54
C TYR A 498 -3.58 28.98 -34.46
N LEU A 499 -3.19 29.54 -33.30
CA LEU A 499 -4.11 29.84 -32.19
C LEU A 499 -4.90 31.14 -32.38
N THR A 500 -4.47 32.04 -33.26
CA THR A 500 -5.20 33.30 -33.59
C THR A 500 -6.23 33.15 -34.70
N ASN A 501 -6.27 32.03 -35.43
CA ASN A 501 -7.15 31.83 -36.60
C ASN A 501 -8.33 30.86 -36.38
N ILE A 502 -8.55 30.36 -35.16
CA ILE A 502 -9.75 29.57 -34.83
C ILE A 502 -10.31 30.07 -33.50
N LEU A 503 -11.25 31.01 -33.59
CA LEU A 503 -12.38 31.30 -32.68
C LEU A 503 -12.73 32.80 -32.69
N PRO A 504 -13.61 33.28 -33.59
CA PRO A 504 -14.32 34.51 -33.36
C PRO A 504 -15.62 34.24 -32.57
N HIS A 505 -15.92 35.14 -31.64
CA HIS A 505 -17.23 35.40 -31.05
C HIS A 505 -17.94 34.27 -30.30
N GLN A 506 -17.74 34.20 -28.98
CA GLN A 506 -18.77 34.10 -27.93
C GLN A 506 -18.06 33.81 -26.59
N LEU A 507 -17.78 34.84 -25.79
CA LEU A 507 -17.46 34.73 -24.34
C LEU A 507 -17.22 36.09 -23.66
N PHE A 508 -17.57 37.22 -24.29
CA PHE A 508 -17.52 38.56 -23.69
C PHE A 508 -18.91 39.02 -23.22
N THR A 509 -19.65 38.16 -22.52
CA THR A 509 -20.83 38.54 -21.73
C THR A 509 -21.10 37.44 -20.71
N ASN A 510 -20.38 37.41 -19.59
CA ASN A 510 -20.81 36.78 -18.32
C ASN A 510 -19.80 36.89 -17.15
N PHE A 511 -18.79 37.77 -17.21
CA PHE A 511 -17.87 38.03 -16.08
C PHE A 511 -17.99 39.46 -15.53
N ALA A 512 -19.20 39.99 -15.53
CA ALA A 512 -19.55 41.24 -14.85
C ALA A 512 -20.77 40.98 -13.97
N ASN A 513 -20.59 40.23 -12.89
CA ASN A 513 -21.39 40.26 -11.64
C ASN A 513 -20.93 39.11 -10.73
N GLY A 514 -20.30 39.43 -9.60
CA GLY A 514 -19.94 38.43 -8.59
C GLY A 514 -18.91 38.92 -7.60
N SER A 515 -19.36 39.73 -6.64
CA SER A 515 -18.60 40.25 -5.51
C SER A 515 -18.04 39.14 -4.62
N PHE A 516 -16.75 39.23 -4.26
CA PHE A 516 -16.17 38.50 -3.13
C PHE A 516 -15.95 39.48 -1.98
N CYS A 517 -16.69 39.30 -0.89
CA CYS A 517 -16.40 39.90 0.41
C CYS A 517 -15.40 39.04 1.18
N CYS A 518 -14.64 39.73 2.04
CA CYS A 518 -13.62 39.23 2.97
C CYS A 518 -14.05 38.07 3.87
#